data_AF-A0A832AP42-F1
#
_entry.id   AF-A0A832AP42-F1
#
_cell.length_a   1.000
_cell.length_b   1.000
_cell.length_c   1.000
_cell.angle_alpha   90.00
_cell.angle_beta   90.00
_cell.angle_gamma   90.00
#
_symmetry.space_group_name_H-M   'P 1'
#
loop_
_entity.id
_entity.type
_entity.pdbx_description
1 polymer ?
#
loop_
_entity_poly.entity_id
_entity_poly.type
_entity_poly.pdbx_seq_one_letter_code
_entity_poly.pdbx_strand_id
1 'polypeptide(L)'
;MSYKLNCWEFRNCGLEPGGILAKIHGECPVPREMKKDGVNGGIGAGRSCWAVVNSCHAVNRIAGRNRRRSCLECEFYRRVVCEEDLQSTLCEEDLLTSQKIHI
;
A
#
# COMPACT_ATOMS: atom_id res chain seq x y z
N MET A 1 -13.98 5.15 10.24
CA MET A 1 -12.75 5.34 9.45
C MET A 1 -12.28 3.96 9.00
N SER A 2 -12.18 3.73 7.70
CA SER A 2 -11.65 2.45 7.18
C SER A 2 -10.14 2.42 7.42
N TYR A 3 -9.65 1.34 8.03
CA TYR A 3 -8.22 1.15 8.27
C TYR A 3 -7.51 0.84 6.95
N LYS A 4 -6.56 1.69 6.55
CA LYS A 4 -5.78 1.54 5.32
C LYS A 4 -4.45 0.85 5.63
N LEU A 5 -4.16 -0.24 4.92
CA LEU A 5 -2.94 -1.03 5.11
C LEU A 5 -1.71 -0.30 4.53
N ASN A 6 -0.60 -0.39 5.24
CA ASN A 6 0.73 -0.07 4.74
C ASN A 6 1.34 -1.26 3.98
N CYS A 7 2.40 -1.01 3.22
CA CYS A 7 3.00 -2.04 2.36
C CYS A 7 3.52 -3.26 3.14
N TRP A 8 4.04 -3.07 4.36
CA TRP A 8 4.56 -4.15 5.19
C TRP A 8 3.45 -5.01 5.79
N GLU A 9 2.31 -4.42 6.13
CA GLU A 9 1.10 -5.14 6.58
C GLU A 9 0.51 -5.95 5.43
N PHE A 10 0.37 -5.34 4.24
CA PHE A 10 -0.16 -6.03 3.06
C PHE A 10 0.73 -7.18 2.57
N ARG A 11 2.06 -7.00 2.61
CA ARG A 11 3.02 -8.03 2.19
C ARG A 11 3.36 -9.03 3.28
N ASN A 12 2.95 -8.76 4.53
CA ASN A 12 3.33 -9.52 5.72
C ASN A 12 4.84 -9.82 5.75
N CYS A 13 5.64 -8.78 5.57
CA CYS A 13 7.06 -8.93 5.29
C CYS A 13 7.95 -9.00 6.54
N GLY A 14 7.44 -8.58 7.70
CA GLY A 14 8.13 -8.67 8.99
C GLY A 14 9.34 -7.75 9.14
N LEU A 15 9.53 -6.77 8.26
CA LEU A 15 10.63 -5.77 8.29
C LEU A 15 10.19 -4.40 8.81
N GLU A 16 8.95 -4.26 9.27
CA GLU A 16 8.50 -3.10 10.02
C GLU A 16 9.30 -2.89 11.32
N PRO A 17 9.26 -1.70 11.95
CA PRO A 17 9.90 -1.47 13.24
C PRO A 17 9.35 -2.44 14.28
N GLY A 18 10.23 -3.22 14.91
CA GLY A 18 9.84 -4.28 15.84
C GLY A 18 9.41 -5.60 15.19
N GLY A 19 9.41 -5.69 13.85
CA GLY A 19 9.05 -6.90 13.10
C GLY A 19 10.03 -8.06 13.33
N ILE A 20 9.53 -9.29 13.15
CA ILE A 20 10.28 -10.52 13.45
C ILE A 20 11.54 -10.68 12.60
N LEU A 21 11.51 -10.21 11.35
CA LEU A 21 12.64 -10.27 10.43
C LEU A 21 13.54 -9.03 10.50
N ALA A 22 13.07 -7.93 11.08
CA ALA A 22 13.82 -6.69 11.20
C ALA A 22 15.14 -6.85 11.98
N LYS A 23 15.15 -7.71 13.01
CA LYS A 23 16.37 -7.99 13.79
C LYS A 23 17.45 -8.74 13.00
N ILE A 24 17.05 -9.53 12.01
CA ILE A 24 17.94 -10.41 11.25
C ILE A 24 18.38 -9.74 9.95
N HIS A 25 17.45 -9.07 9.26
CA HIS A 25 17.65 -8.50 7.93
C HIS A 25 17.78 -6.97 7.92
N GLY A 26 17.60 -6.33 9.08
CA GLY A 26 17.48 -4.89 9.20
C GLY A 26 16.05 -4.42 8.98
N GLU A 27 15.71 -3.28 9.56
CA GLU A 27 14.42 -2.63 9.35
C GLU A 27 14.28 -2.08 7.93
N CYS A 28 13.07 -2.15 7.40
CA CYS A 28 12.70 -1.48 6.17
C CYS A 28 12.87 0.05 6.34
N PRO A 29 13.39 0.78 5.34
CA PRO A 29 13.45 2.24 5.40
C PRO A 29 12.08 2.91 5.23
N VAL A 30 11.09 2.22 4.63
CA VAL A 30 9.77 2.78 4.30
C VAL A 30 9.01 3.29 5.54
N PRO A 31 8.89 2.52 6.64
CA PRO A 31 8.28 3.00 7.89
C PRO A 31 8.99 4.19 8.53
N ARG A 32 10.30 4.37 8.27
CA ARG A 32 11.11 5.45 8.87
C ARG A 32 11.12 6.74 8.05
N GLU A 33 10.58 6.73 6.83
CA GLU A 33 10.46 7.93 6.00
C GLU A 33 9.28 8.79 6.47
N MET A 34 9.46 9.43 7.63
CA MET A 34 8.42 10.26 8.27
C MET A 34 8.12 11.54 7.49
N LYS A 35 8.97 11.95 6.53
CA LYS A 35 8.63 13.07 5.63
C LYS A 35 7.43 12.79 4.75
N LYS A 36 7.04 11.51 4.59
CA LYS A 36 5.88 11.07 3.83
C LYS A 36 4.74 10.55 4.71
N ASP A 37 4.85 10.72 6.03
CA ASP A 37 3.82 10.30 6.98
C ASP A 37 2.46 10.93 6.64
N GLY A 38 1.39 10.15 6.77
CA GLY A 38 0.04 10.56 6.39
C GLY A 38 -0.25 10.56 4.89
N VAL A 39 0.75 10.37 4.01
CA VAL A 39 0.50 10.28 2.56
C VAL A 39 -0.42 9.11 2.27
N ASN A 40 -1.52 9.42 1.58
CA ASN A 40 -2.62 8.51 1.30
C ASN A 40 -3.20 7.86 2.61
N GLY A 41 -3.04 8.48 3.78
CA GLY A 41 -3.48 7.92 5.07
C GLY A 41 -2.65 6.74 5.57
N GLY A 42 -1.40 6.60 5.12
CA GLY A 42 -0.43 5.63 5.65
C GLY A 42 0.45 6.18 6.77
N ILE A 43 1.27 5.31 7.36
CA ILE A 43 2.32 5.66 8.33
C ILE A 43 3.66 5.72 7.59
N GLY A 44 4.47 6.73 7.84
CA GLY A 44 5.69 7.00 7.07
C GLY A 44 5.41 6.95 5.56
N ALA A 45 6.28 6.30 4.79
CA ALA A 45 6.02 6.07 3.37
C ALA A 45 5.23 4.78 3.08
N GLY A 46 4.51 4.20 4.06
CA GLY A 46 3.89 2.88 3.94
C GLY A 46 2.89 2.74 2.80
N ARG A 47 2.14 3.80 2.49
CA ARG A 47 1.23 3.88 1.34
C ARG A 47 1.77 4.71 0.17
N SER A 48 3.08 4.96 0.16
CA SER A 48 3.81 5.62 -0.92
C SER A 48 5.19 4.99 -1.12
N CYS A 49 5.33 3.69 -0.84
CA CYS A 49 6.62 3.02 -0.70
C CYS A 49 7.48 3.09 -1.98
N TRP A 50 6.84 3.18 -3.15
CA TRP A 50 7.47 3.39 -4.45
C TRP A 50 8.29 4.68 -4.55
N ALA A 51 8.03 5.66 -3.67
CA ALA A 51 8.78 6.92 -3.59
C ALA A 51 9.99 6.85 -2.65
N VAL A 52 10.27 5.67 -2.07
CA VAL A 52 11.42 5.42 -1.19
C VAL A 52 12.28 4.29 -1.73
N VAL A 53 11.65 3.23 -2.25
CA VAL A 53 12.35 2.08 -2.82
C VAL A 53 12.10 2.00 -4.33
N ASN A 54 13.17 2.15 -5.11
CA ASN A 54 13.14 2.04 -6.58
C ASN A 54 12.84 0.62 -7.09
N SER A 55 12.68 -0.36 -6.19
CA SER A 55 12.30 -1.73 -6.53
C SER A 55 11.33 -2.28 -5.49
N CYS A 56 10.35 -3.07 -5.94
CA CYS A 56 9.36 -3.78 -5.11
C CYS A 56 10.00 -4.89 -4.22
N HIS A 57 11.29 -4.78 -3.88
CA HIS A 57 12.17 -5.90 -3.50
C HIS A 57 13.07 -5.61 -2.28
N ALA A 58 12.72 -4.66 -1.41
CA ALA A 58 13.53 -4.43 -0.21
C ALA A 58 13.43 -5.55 0.85
N VAL A 59 12.77 -6.69 0.58
CA VAL A 59 12.52 -7.74 1.58
C VAL A 59 13.05 -9.13 1.19
N ASN A 60 13.59 -9.36 0.00
CA ASN A 60 14.06 -10.71 -0.38
C ASN A 60 15.50 -10.71 -0.89
N ARG A 61 16.44 -10.76 0.06
CA ARG A 61 17.74 -11.43 -0.17
C ARG A 61 17.68 -12.94 0.03
N ILE A 62 16.52 -13.51 0.42
CA ILE A 62 16.34 -14.95 0.53
C ILE A 62 15.59 -15.47 -0.71
N ALA A 63 16.30 -16.29 -1.48
CA ALA A 63 15.84 -17.19 -2.54
C ALA A 63 15.08 -16.58 -3.74
N GLY A 64 15.85 -16.12 -4.74
CA GLY A 64 15.65 -16.64 -6.10
C GLY A 64 14.60 -15.99 -7.01
N ARG A 65 14.18 -14.74 -6.80
CA ARG A 65 13.36 -14.02 -7.81
C ARG A 65 13.88 -12.61 -8.09
N ASN A 66 15.02 -12.55 -8.78
CA ASN A 66 15.55 -11.36 -9.46
C ASN A 66 14.67 -10.97 -10.66
N ARG A 67 13.53 -10.31 -10.45
CA ARG A 67 12.95 -9.49 -11.53
C ARG A 67 12.54 -8.16 -10.96
N ARG A 68 13.17 -7.08 -11.43
CA ARG A 68 12.72 -5.70 -11.21
C ARG A 68 11.31 -5.59 -11.80
N ARG A 69 10.27 -5.90 -11.04
CA ARG A 69 8.89 -5.60 -11.45
C ARG A 69 8.65 -4.12 -11.22
N SER A 70 8.05 -3.46 -12.22
CA SER A 70 7.64 -2.06 -12.10
C SER A 70 6.66 -1.91 -10.94
N CYS A 71 6.68 -0.76 -10.25
CA CYS A 71 5.66 -0.46 -9.25
C CYS A 71 4.24 -0.48 -9.85
N LEU A 72 4.09 -0.27 -11.16
CA LEU A 72 2.82 -0.39 -11.88
C LEU A 72 2.23 -1.81 -11.83
N GLU A 73 3.07 -2.85 -11.74
CA GLU A 73 2.64 -4.24 -11.61
C GLU A 73 2.42 -4.67 -10.14
N CYS A 74 2.81 -3.82 -9.19
CA CYS A 74 2.67 -4.11 -7.77
C CYS A 74 1.20 -4.10 -7.36
N GLU A 75 0.70 -5.23 -6.86
CA GLU A 75 -0.66 -5.36 -6.31
C GLU A 75 -0.95 -4.31 -5.23
N PHE A 76 0.03 -4.01 -4.37
CA PHE A 76 -0.15 -3.00 -3.33
C PHE A 76 -0.30 -1.59 -3.92
N TYR A 77 0.51 -1.23 -4.92
CA TYR A 77 0.37 0.06 -5.60
C TYR A 77 -1.02 0.19 -6.24
N ARG A 78 -1.44 -0.83 -7.01
CA ARG A 78 -2.78 -0.85 -7.62
C ARG A 78 -3.90 -0.75 -6.60
N ARG A 79 -3.75 -1.41 -5.45
CA ARG A 79 -4.68 -1.29 -4.32
C ARG A 79 -4.74 0.14 -3.79
N VAL A 80 -3.58 0.78 -3.55
CA VAL A 80 -3.54 2.16 -3.05
C VAL A 80 -4.20 3.10 -4.05
N VAL A 81 -3.88 2.97 -5.35
CA VAL A 81 -4.53 3.75 -6.42
C VAL A 81 -6.04 3.55 -6.38
N CYS A 82 -6.54 2.32 -6.34
CA CYS A 82 -7.97 2.06 -6.25
C CYS A 82 -8.62 2.67 -4.98
N GLU A 83 -7.97 2.55 -3.82
CA GLU A 83 -8.46 3.12 -2.55
C GLU A 83 -8.48 4.66 -2.55
N GLU A 84 -7.55 5.33 -3.23
CA GLU A 84 -7.54 6.79 -3.34
C GLU A 84 -8.42 7.30 -4.49
N ASP A 85 -8.50 6.58 -5.62
CA ASP A 85 -9.34 6.93 -6.77
C ASP A 85 -10.83 6.81 -6.39
N LEU A 86 -11.20 5.77 -5.63
CA LEU A 86 -12.53 5.65 -5.03
C LEU A 86 -12.86 6.84 -4.10
N GLN A 87 -11.85 7.49 -3.54
CA GLN A 87 -12.03 8.69 -2.72
C GLN A 87 -12.24 9.95 -3.58
N SER A 88 -11.81 9.95 -4.84
CA SER A 88 -12.09 11.00 -5.83
C SER A 88 -13.40 10.80 -6.60
N THR A 89 -14.00 9.60 -6.53
CA THR A 89 -15.20 9.23 -7.30
C THR A 89 -16.41 8.83 -6.44
N LEU A 90 -16.57 9.42 -5.25
CA LEU A 90 -17.86 9.38 -4.53
C LEU A 90 -18.84 10.45 -5.08
N CYS A 91 -19.08 10.43 -6.39
CA CYS A 91 -20.30 10.94 -7.00
C CYS A 91 -20.77 9.89 -8.02
N GLU A 92 -22.00 9.40 -7.84
CA GLU A 92 -22.69 8.34 -8.61
C GLU A 92 -22.14 6.94 -8.30
N GLU A 93 -22.62 6.23 -7.27
CA GLU A 93 -23.95 5.62 -7.30
C GLU A 93 -24.59 5.46 -5.90
N ASP A 94 -25.30 6.50 -5.46
CA ASP A 94 -26.40 6.37 -4.47
C ASP A 94 -27.78 6.38 -5.19
N LEU A 95 -27.87 5.89 -6.44
CA LEU A 95 -29.10 5.88 -7.24
C LEU A 95 -29.98 4.64 -7.10
N LEU A 96 -29.64 3.70 -6.19
CA LEU A 96 -30.47 2.52 -5.94
C LEU A 96 -31.56 2.72 -4.87
N THR A 97 -31.76 3.94 -4.35
CA THR A 97 -32.81 4.21 -3.36
C THR A 97 -33.76 5.34 -3.78
N SER A 98 -34.56 5.10 -4.83
CA SER A 98 -35.94 5.61 -4.98
C SER A 98 -36.54 5.04 -6.27
N GLN A 99 -37.22 3.90 -6.19
CA GLN A 99 -38.69 3.86 -6.11
C GLN A 99 -39.39 4.15 -7.46
N LYS A 100 -39.88 3.05 -8.05
CA LYS A 100 -41.12 2.89 -8.84
C LYS A 100 -41.29 3.74 -10.12
N ILE A 101 -41.67 3.06 -11.20
CA ILE A 101 -42.98 3.12 -11.89
C ILE A 101 -42.75 2.62 -13.34
N HIS A 102 -43.70 1.80 -13.82
CA HIS A 102 -43.88 1.26 -15.18
C HIS A 102 -43.04 0.02 -15.55
N ILE A 103 -43.60 -1.17 -15.25
CA ILE A 103 -44.34 -1.96 -16.25
C ILE A 103 -45.60 -2.51 -15.59
#